data_AF-A0AAD4KYR1-F1
#
_entry.id   AF-A0AAD4KYR1-F1
#
_cell.length_a   1.000
_cell.length_b   1.000
_cell.length_c   1.000
_cell.angle_alpha   90.00
_cell.angle_beta   90.00
_cell.angle_gamma   90.00
#
_symmetry.space_group_name_H-M   'P 1'
#
loop_
_entity.id
_entity.type
_entity.pdbx_description
1 polymer ?
#
loop_
_entity_poly.entity_id
_entity_poly.type
_entity_poly.pdbx_seq_one_letter_code
_entity_poly.pdbx_strand_id
1 'polypeptide(L)'
;MTKDLTLKSRHLYRALLRELPRRPLSSPSPLKQRFRERFQQSPPPPSTTSSSESSSLRQQIEKAEQFIRYARAQRMYATLLERYNPGMGMDQEERVRLTARRVGMDLPVEVGDGKGQ
;
A
#
# COMPACT_ATOMS: atom_id res chain seq x y z
N MET A 1 4.15 -22.99 -22.49
CA MET A 1 5.19 -22.16 -21.84
C MET A 1 4.93 -20.67 -21.97
N THR A 2 4.97 -20.07 -23.17
CA THR A 2 4.76 -18.61 -23.32
C THR A 2 3.33 -18.18 -22.99
N LYS A 3 2.31 -18.97 -23.38
CA LYS A 3 0.91 -18.77 -23.00
C LYS A 3 0.69 -18.78 -21.49
N ASP A 4 1.34 -19.70 -20.78
CA ASP A 4 1.22 -19.81 -19.31
C ASP A 4 1.81 -18.57 -18.63
N LEU A 5 2.92 -18.06 -19.16
CA LEU A 5 3.57 -16.85 -18.66
C LEU A 5 2.70 -15.60 -18.85
N THR A 6 1.97 -15.50 -19.97
CA THR A 6 1.05 -14.37 -20.22
C THR A 6 -0.22 -14.48 -19.37
N LEU A 7 -0.74 -15.68 -19.12
CA LEU A 7 -1.84 -15.87 -18.17
C LEU A 7 -1.43 -15.49 -16.75
N LYS A 8 -0.23 -15.92 -16.34
CA LYS A 8 0.37 -15.58 -15.04
C LYS A 8 0.55 -14.07 -14.89
N SER A 9 1.10 -13.38 -15.89
CA SER A 9 1.29 -11.93 -15.84
C SER A 9 -0.03 -11.17 -15.72
N ARG A 10 -1.08 -11.60 -16.44
CA ARG A 10 -2.44 -11.01 -16.34
C ARG A 10 -3.06 -11.21 -14.97
N HIS A 11 -2.87 -12.40 -14.37
CA HIS A 11 -3.34 -12.66 -13.01
C HIS A 11 -2.65 -11.73 -11.99
N LEU A 12 -1.32 -11.61 -12.07
CA LEU A 12 -0.54 -10.74 -11.19
C LEU A 12 -0.90 -9.26 -11.37
N TYR A 13 -1.08 -8.79 -12.60
CA TYR A 13 -1.54 -7.43 -12.88
C TYR A 13 -2.86 -7.12 -12.15
N ARG A 14 -3.85 -8.02 -12.23
CA ARG A 14 -5.14 -7.84 -11.55
C ARG A 14 -5.01 -7.90 -10.05
N ALA A 15 -4.17 -8.78 -9.51
CA ALA A 15 -3.88 -8.83 -8.08
C ALA A 15 -3.26 -7.51 -7.60
N LEU A 16 -2.26 -6.99 -8.32
CA LEU A 16 -1.60 -5.72 -8.00
C LEU A 16 -2.60 -4.55 -8.01
N LEU A 17 -3.46 -4.47 -9.02
CA LEU A 17 -4.49 -3.43 -9.09
C LEU A 17 -5.51 -3.47 -7.94
N ARG A 18 -5.71 -4.64 -7.31
CA ARG A 18 -6.61 -4.79 -6.15
C ARG A 18 -5.99 -4.32 -4.84
N GLU A 19 -4.66 -4.38 -4.72
CA GLU A 19 -3.94 -3.88 -3.54
C GLU A 19 -3.81 -2.34 -3.57
N LEU A 20 -3.93 -1.71 -4.74
CA LEU A 20 -3.89 -0.24 -4.84
C LEU A 20 -5.17 0.39 -4.29
N PRO A 21 -5.08 1.58 -3.65
CA PRO A 21 -6.25 2.32 -3.21
C PRO A 21 -7.28 2.51 -4.33
N ARG A 22 -8.56 2.33 -3.99
CA ARG A 22 -9.67 2.61 -4.90
C ARG A 22 -9.73 4.12 -5.13
N ARG A 23 -9.83 4.52 -6.40
CA ARG A 23 -9.96 5.92 -6.83
C ARG A 23 -11.16 6.05 -7.76
N PRO A 24 -11.82 7.21 -7.81
CA PRO A 24 -12.93 7.44 -8.72
C PRO A 24 -12.46 7.30 -10.18
N LEU A 25 -13.35 6.83 -11.06
CA LEU A 25 -13.03 6.63 -12.48
C LEU A 25 -12.65 7.93 -13.20
N SER A 26 -13.12 9.08 -12.69
CA SER A 26 -12.81 10.41 -13.22
C SER A 26 -11.35 10.84 -13.02
N SER A 27 -10.60 10.22 -12.09
CA SER A 27 -9.19 10.56 -11.82
C SER A 27 -8.36 9.28 -11.72
N PRO A 28 -8.00 8.67 -12.86
CA PRO A 28 -7.17 7.48 -12.86
C PRO A 28 -5.78 7.79 -12.29
N SER A 29 -5.22 6.85 -11.53
CA SER A 29 -3.88 7.03 -10.97
C SER A 29 -2.82 6.92 -12.09
N PRO A 30 -1.86 7.84 -12.18
CA PRO A 30 -0.74 7.73 -13.12
C PRO A 30 0.07 6.44 -12.88
N LEU A 31 0.12 5.97 -11.64
CA LEU A 31 0.75 4.71 -11.27
C LEU A 31 0.06 3.51 -11.95
N LYS A 32 -1.27 3.51 -12.04
CA LYS A 32 -2.04 2.45 -12.73
C LYS A 32 -1.76 2.44 -14.23
N GLN A 33 -1.57 3.61 -14.85
CA GLN A 33 -1.16 3.73 -16.26
C GLN A 33 0.24 3.17 -16.48
N ARG A 34 1.21 3.54 -15.65
CA ARG A 34 2.58 3.01 -15.73
C ARG A 34 2.63 1.49 -15.58
N PHE A 35 1.85 0.92 -14.66
CA PHE A 35 1.74 -0.55 -14.56
C PHE A 35 1.09 -1.15 -15.80
N ARG A 36 0.03 -0.53 -16.32
CA ARG A 36 -0.62 -1.00 -17.54
C ARG A 36 0.37 -1.04 -18.70
N GLU A 37 1.13 0.03 -18.94
CA GLU A 37 2.16 0.09 -19.98
C GLU A 37 3.19 -1.02 -19.82
N ARG A 38 3.71 -1.21 -18.60
CA ARG A 38 4.73 -2.23 -18.33
C ARG A 38 4.24 -3.67 -18.56
N PHE A 39 2.98 -3.97 -18.20
CA PHE A 39 2.39 -5.29 -18.39
C PHE A 39 1.82 -5.50 -19.80
N GLN A 40 1.61 -4.42 -20.57
CA GLN A 40 1.11 -4.45 -21.95
C GLN A 40 2.21 -4.47 -23.01
N GLN A 41 3.48 -4.25 -22.63
CA GLN A 41 4.62 -4.51 -23.50
C GLN A 41 4.57 -5.98 -23.96
N SER A 42 3.97 -6.19 -25.14
CA SER A 42 3.78 -7.51 -25.71
C SER A 42 5.15 -8.12 -25.98
N PRO A 43 5.38 -9.40 -25.64
CA PRO A 43 6.56 -10.08 -26.16
C PRO A 43 6.53 -10.01 -27.69
N PRO A 44 7.68 -9.75 -28.35
CA PRO A 44 7.77 -9.77 -29.81
C PRO A 44 7.37 -11.15 -30.36
N PRO A 45 7.01 -11.24 -31.65
CA PRO A 45 6.61 -12.49 -32.28
C PRO A 45 7.62 -13.63 -32.04
N PRO A 46 7.15 -14.90 -32.03
CA PRO A 46 7.92 -16.05 -31.57
C PRO A 46 9.23 -16.31 -32.33
N SER A 47 9.41 -15.66 -33.48
CA SER A 47 10.57 -15.82 -34.37
C SER A 47 11.84 -15.09 -33.92
N THR A 48 11.75 -14.16 -32.95
CA THR A 48 12.89 -13.27 -32.56
C THR A 48 13.10 -13.22 -31.05
N THR A 49 12.52 -14.13 -30.27
CA THR A 49 12.72 -14.12 -28.81
C THR A 49 14.08 -14.73 -28.47
N SER A 50 15.09 -13.90 -28.27
CA SER A 50 16.36 -14.32 -27.66
C SER A 50 16.11 -14.82 -26.22
N SER A 51 16.88 -15.81 -25.79
CA SER A 51 16.78 -16.41 -24.45
C SER A 51 16.89 -15.37 -23.32
N SER A 52 17.61 -14.26 -23.56
CA SER A 52 17.76 -13.12 -22.65
C SER A 52 16.46 -12.35 -22.39
N GLU A 53 15.56 -12.24 -23.36
CA GLU A 53 14.26 -11.55 -23.16
C GLU A 53 13.31 -12.40 -22.34
N SER A 54 13.39 -13.73 -22.48
CA SER A 54 12.58 -14.64 -21.69
C SER A 54 12.95 -14.63 -20.19
N SER A 55 14.23 -14.41 -19.87
CA SER A 55 14.70 -14.30 -18.48
C SER A 55 14.32 -12.95 -17.86
N SER A 56 14.37 -11.86 -18.62
CA SER A 56 13.96 -10.53 -18.15
C SER A 56 12.48 -10.51 -17.76
N LEU A 57 11.60 -11.13 -18.55
CA LEU A 57 10.17 -11.25 -18.26
C LEU A 57 9.89 -12.07 -16.99
N ARG A 58 10.62 -13.17 -16.78
CA ARG A 58 10.51 -13.99 -15.57
C ARG A 58 10.89 -13.20 -14.33
N GLN A 59 11.99 -12.45 -14.38
CA GLN A 59 12.42 -11.58 -13.27
C GLN A 59 11.38 -10.49 -12.97
N GLN A 60 10.74 -9.92 -14.00
CA GLN A 60 9.67 -8.93 -13.79
C GLN A 60 8.45 -9.53 -13.09
N ILE A 61 8.07 -10.76 -13.46
CA ILE A 61 6.98 -11.51 -12.84
C ILE A 61 7.29 -11.80 -11.36
N GLU A 62 8.51 -12.25 -11.05
CA GLU A 62 8.94 -12.48 -9.66
C GLU A 62 8.92 -11.20 -8.83
N LYS A 63 9.40 -10.09 -9.38
CA LYS A 63 9.32 -8.77 -8.72
C LYS A 63 7.88 -8.36 -8.44
N ALA A 64 6.96 -8.58 -9.39
CA ALA A 64 5.55 -8.29 -9.19
C ALA A 64 4.93 -9.15 -8.07
N GLU A 65 5.29 -10.44 -8.00
CA GLU A 65 4.85 -11.32 -6.92
C GLU A 65 5.33 -10.86 -5.55
N GLN A 66 6.62 -10.51 -5.44
CA GLN A 66 7.20 -9.97 -4.21
C GLN A 66 6.46 -8.70 -3.75
N PHE A 67 6.19 -7.78 -4.69
CA PHE A 67 5.47 -6.56 -4.39
C PHE A 67 4.05 -6.81 -3.89
N ILE A 68 3.31 -7.75 -4.51
CA ILE A 68 1.96 -8.12 -4.05
C ILE A 68 2.01 -8.69 -2.63
N ARG A 69 3.00 -9.54 -2.31
CA ARG A 69 3.18 -10.07 -0.94
C ARG A 69 3.43 -8.96 0.06
N TYR A 70 4.32 -8.02 -0.29
CA TYR A 70 4.62 -6.85 0.54
C TYR A 70 3.37 -5.98 0.77
N ALA A 71 2.60 -5.67 -0.28
CA ALA A 71 1.40 -4.85 -0.16
C ALA A 71 0.33 -5.49 0.76
N ARG A 72 0.15 -6.81 0.67
CA ARG A 72 -0.74 -7.55 1.59
C ARG A 72 -0.25 -7.50 3.03
N ALA A 73 1.06 -7.72 3.24
CA ALA A 73 1.67 -7.63 4.55
C ALA A 73 1.50 -6.22 5.15
N GLN A 74 1.67 -5.16 4.35
CA GLN A 74 1.48 -3.78 4.79
C GLN A 74 0.04 -3.50 5.23
N ARG A 75 -0.94 -4.03 4.50
CA ARG A 75 -2.36 -3.93 4.89
C ARG A 75 -2.64 -4.64 6.22
N MET A 76 -2.13 -5.85 6.38
CA MET A 76 -2.26 -6.59 7.64
C MET A 76 -1.58 -5.85 8.78
N TYR A 77 -0.37 -5.33 8.55
CA TYR A 77 0.37 -4.54 9.52
C TYR A 77 -0.43 -3.32 9.99
N ALA A 78 -0.97 -2.53 9.07
CA ALA A 78 -1.82 -1.37 9.41
C ALA A 78 -3.03 -1.79 10.27
N THR A 79 -3.70 -2.90 9.88
CA THR A 79 -4.85 -3.43 10.63
C THR A 79 -4.46 -3.86 12.06
N LEU A 80 -3.32 -4.53 12.22
CA LEU A 80 -2.83 -4.97 13.52
C LEU A 80 -2.42 -3.78 14.39
N LEU A 81 -1.79 -2.78 13.79
CA LEU A 81 -1.37 -1.57 14.48
C LEU A 81 -2.57 -0.80 15.04
N GLU A 82 -3.63 -0.62 14.26
CA GLU A 82 -4.87 0.00 14.71
C GLU A 82 -5.54 -0.80 15.84
N ARG A 83 -5.54 -2.14 15.75
CA ARG A 83 -6.21 -3.01 16.73
C ARG A 83 -5.49 -3.04 18.07
N TYR A 84 -4.16 -3.14 18.06
CA TYR A 84 -3.37 -3.31 19.27
C TYR A 84 -2.81 -2.00 19.81
N ASN A 85 -2.86 -0.92 19.02
CA ASN A 85 -2.45 0.41 19.46
C ASN A 85 -3.52 1.48 19.17
N PRO A 86 -4.73 1.36 19.76
CA PRO A 86 -5.82 2.32 19.54
C PRO A 86 -5.49 3.73 20.06
N GLY A 87 -4.53 3.85 20.98
CA GLY A 87 -4.07 5.14 21.53
C GLY A 87 -2.93 5.79 20.75
N MET A 88 -2.43 5.18 19.68
CA MET A 88 -1.23 5.64 18.96
C MET A 88 -1.33 7.08 18.47
N GLY A 89 -2.52 7.49 18.01
CA GLY A 89 -2.78 8.84 17.50
C GLY A 89 -3.26 9.83 18.56
N MET A 90 -3.41 9.40 19.82
CA MET A 90 -3.88 10.26 20.92
C MET A 90 -2.69 10.96 21.55
N ASP A 91 -2.76 12.29 21.58
CA ASP A 91 -1.72 13.11 22.19
C ASP A 91 -1.62 12.87 23.70
N GLN A 92 -0.43 13.10 24.26
CA GLN A 92 -0.15 12.78 25.65
C GLN A 92 -1.03 13.59 26.60
N GLU A 93 -1.31 14.85 26.30
CA GLU A 93 -2.20 15.71 27.09
C GLU A 93 -3.64 15.16 27.14
N GLU A 94 -4.15 14.71 25.99
CA GLU A 94 -5.49 14.14 25.87
C GLU A 94 -5.62 12.82 26.65
N ARG A 95 -4.56 11.97 26.62
CA ARG A 95 -4.51 10.75 27.44
C ARG A 95 -4.55 11.06 28.93
N VAL A 96 -3.78 12.05 29.38
CA VAL A 96 -3.76 12.45 30.79
C VAL A 96 -5.14 12.97 31.21
N ARG A 97 -5.77 13.80 30.37
CA ARG A 97 -7.13 14.32 30.62
C ARG A 97 -8.19 13.20 30.72
N LEU A 98 -8.18 12.23 29.82
CA LEU A 98 -9.12 11.10 29.86
C LEU A 98 -8.89 10.20 31.07
N THR A 99 -7.63 10.05 31.49
CA THR A 99 -7.29 9.27 32.69
C THR A 99 -7.72 10.00 33.96
N ALA A 100 -7.55 11.32 34.03
CA ALA A 100 -8.05 12.15 35.13
C ALA A 100 -9.59 12.05 35.24
N ARG A 101 -10.30 12.12 34.11
CA ARG A 101 -11.77 11.98 34.09
C ARG A 101 -12.26 10.62 34.59
N ARG A 102 -11.50 9.55 34.35
CA ARG A 102 -11.84 8.20 34.89
C ARG A 102 -11.88 8.16 36.42
N VAL A 103 -11.12 9.02 37.09
CA VAL A 103 -11.11 9.15 38.56
C VAL A 103 -11.97 10.31 39.08
N GLY A 104 -12.76 10.94 38.21
CA GLY A 104 -13.60 12.08 38.57
C GLY A 104 -12.84 13.39 38.79
N MET A 105 -11.60 13.51 38.29
CA MET A 105 -10.83 14.74 38.30
C MET A 105 -10.76 15.36 36.91
N ASP A 106 -10.74 16.69 36.82
CA ASP A 106 -10.43 17.41 35.58
C ASP A 106 -9.01 17.98 35.66
N LEU A 107 -8.30 17.90 34.53
CA LEU A 107 -6.94 18.40 34.42
C LEU A 107 -6.95 19.94 34.41
N PRO A 108 -6.15 20.63 35.25
CA PRO A 108 -6.08 22.08 35.26
C PRO A 108 -5.50 22.60 33.93
N VAL A 109 -5.95 23.78 33.51
CA VAL A 109 -5.44 24.45 32.30
C VAL A 109 -4.00 24.89 32.59
N GLU A 110 -3.05 24.50 31.75
CA GLU A 110 -1.66 24.93 31.91
C GLU A 110 -1.57 26.45 31.71
N VAL A 111 -1.03 27.16 32.72
CA VAL A 111 -0.90 28.64 32.76
C VAL A 111 0.34 29.08 31.95
N GLY A 112 0.65 28.39 30.85
CA GLY A 112 1.90 28.55 30.09
C GLY A 112 1.76 29.20 28.71
N ASP A 113 0.65 28.99 28.01
CA ASP A 113 0.41 29.58 26.67
C ASP A 113 -0.43 30.86 26.75
N GLY A 114 -0.11 31.69 27.74
CA GLY A 114 -0.58 33.06 27.81
C GLY A 114 0.11 33.90 26.74
N LYS A 115 -0.55 34.06 25.58
CA LYS A 115 -0.38 35.28 24.80
C LYS A 115 -0.61 36.46 25.73
N GLY A 116 0.45 37.24 25.92
CA GLY A 116 0.47 38.42 26.79
C GLY A 116 -0.70 39.37 26.53
N GLN A 117 -1.18 39.92 27.64
CA GLN A 117 -1.61 41.32 27.67
C GLN A 117 -0.41 42.18 28.02
#